data_AF-A0A962YAR9-F1
#
_entry.id   AF-A0A962YAR9-F1
#
_cell.length_a   1.000
_cell.length_b   1.000
_cell.length_c   1.000
_cell.angle_alpha   90.00
_cell.angle_beta   90.00
_cell.angle_gamma   90.00
#
_symmetry.space_group_name_H-M   'P 1'
#
loop_
_entity.id
_entity.type
_entity.pdbx_description
1 polymer ?
#
loop_
_entity_poly.entity_id
_entity_poly.type
_entity_poly.pdbx_seq_one_letter_code
_entity_poly.pdbx_strand_id
1 'polypeptide(L)'
;MRHLILPALLGLLGLSLSSQQALAQQTEIPDYDNARRLFWGELYDAGGETLYCGVEFGSSRQRGLNVEHVFPMSWVTKELNCGTRRECRRNSKRFNHIEADLHNLFPARTDINDDRGSFSFGMVKGEARKYGSCDFEVDFKRRQVEPRPAARGDIARAMFYMADTYGFTI
;
A
#
# COMPACT_ATOMS: atom_id res chain seq x y z
N MET A 1 -38.25 -11.72 72.01
CA MET A 1 -37.40 -10.67 71.41
C MET A 1 -35.95 -11.18 71.32
N ARG A 2 -35.57 -11.83 70.22
CA ARG A 2 -34.17 -12.08 69.84
C ARG A 2 -34.14 -12.06 68.31
N HIS A 3 -33.59 -10.99 67.74
CA HIS A 3 -33.44 -10.82 66.30
C HIS A 3 -32.24 -11.63 65.81
N LEU A 4 -32.48 -12.48 64.80
CA LEU A 4 -31.47 -13.16 64.01
C LEU A 4 -30.96 -12.16 62.95
N ILE A 5 -29.67 -11.84 62.98
CA ILE A 5 -28.99 -11.04 61.94
C ILE A 5 -28.31 -12.03 61.00
N LEU A 6 -28.81 -12.11 59.76
CA LEU A 6 -28.14 -12.79 58.64
C LEU A 6 -27.06 -11.84 58.08
N PRO A 7 -25.78 -12.25 57.93
CA PRO A 7 -24.83 -11.46 57.18
C PRO A 7 -25.04 -11.70 55.68
N ALA A 8 -25.30 -10.64 54.94
CA ALA A 8 -25.32 -10.66 53.48
C ALA A 8 -23.88 -10.83 52.96
N LEU A 9 -23.57 -11.99 52.41
CA LEU A 9 -22.38 -12.23 51.61
C LEU A 9 -22.50 -11.46 50.29
N LEU A 10 -21.89 -10.27 50.21
CA LEU A 10 -21.64 -9.59 48.95
C LEU A 10 -20.59 -10.39 48.17
N GLY A 11 -21.04 -11.21 47.22
CA GLY A 11 -20.19 -11.78 46.19
C GLY A 11 -19.70 -10.68 45.24
N LEU A 12 -18.43 -10.31 45.35
CA LEU A 12 -17.73 -9.52 44.33
C LEU A 12 -17.56 -10.39 43.09
N LEU A 13 -18.51 -10.33 42.16
CA LEU A 13 -18.32 -10.79 40.79
C LEU A 13 -17.25 -9.90 40.16
N GLY A 14 -16.01 -10.39 40.08
CA GLY A 14 -14.97 -9.77 39.28
C GLY A 14 -15.40 -9.77 37.82
N LEU A 15 -15.80 -8.60 37.30
CA LEU A 15 -15.94 -8.36 35.88
C LEU A 15 -14.55 -8.41 35.25
N SER A 16 -14.14 -9.58 34.79
CA SER A 16 -13.00 -9.70 33.88
C SER A 16 -13.38 -9.04 32.56
N LEU A 17 -12.97 -7.78 32.39
CA LEU A 17 -12.99 -7.08 31.11
C LEU A 17 -11.95 -7.76 30.20
N SER A 18 -12.36 -8.83 29.53
CA SER A 18 -11.60 -9.39 28.42
C SER A 18 -11.63 -8.37 27.30
N SER A 19 -10.55 -7.59 27.18
CA SER A 19 -10.32 -6.68 26.06
C SER A 19 -10.35 -7.48 24.77
N GLN A 20 -11.48 -7.49 24.07
CA GLN A 20 -11.54 -7.97 22.70
C GLN A 20 -10.72 -7.00 21.86
N GLN A 21 -9.45 -7.33 21.61
CA GLN A 21 -8.69 -6.69 20.54
C GLN A 21 -9.38 -7.10 19.23
N ALA A 22 -10.28 -6.27 18.75
CA ALA A 22 -10.76 -6.38 17.39
C ALA A 22 -9.56 -6.10 16.47
N LEU A 23 -8.94 -7.15 15.93
CA LEU A 23 -8.07 -7.00 14.78
C LEU A 23 -8.95 -6.45 13.66
N ALA A 24 -8.74 -5.19 13.30
CA ALA A 24 -9.42 -4.60 12.16
C ALA A 24 -9.08 -5.43 10.92
N GLN A 25 -10.03 -6.23 10.45
CA GLN A 25 -9.85 -7.01 9.23
C GLN A 25 -9.78 -6.02 8.06
N GLN A 26 -8.69 -6.06 7.28
CA GLN A 26 -8.53 -5.22 6.10
C GLN A 26 -9.73 -5.45 5.16
N THR A 27 -10.34 -4.37 4.69
CA THR A 27 -11.43 -4.43 3.71
C THR A 27 -10.93 -5.15 2.45
N GLU A 28 -11.57 -6.27 2.10
CA GLU A 28 -11.20 -7.03 0.93
C GLU A 28 -11.77 -6.38 -0.34
N ILE A 29 -10.88 -5.84 -1.17
CA ILE A 29 -11.23 -5.31 -2.49
C ILE A 29 -11.07 -6.45 -3.50
N PRO A 30 -12.10 -6.76 -4.31
CA PRO A 30 -12.14 -8.02 -5.06
C PRO A 30 -11.09 -8.12 -6.17
N ASP A 31 -10.78 -7.00 -6.82
CA ASP A 31 -9.83 -6.93 -7.92
C ASP A 31 -9.28 -5.50 -8.11
N TYR A 32 -8.27 -5.41 -8.97
CA TYR A 32 -7.60 -4.15 -9.26
C TYR A 32 -8.50 -3.12 -9.93
N ASP A 33 -9.52 -3.52 -10.69
CA ASP A 33 -10.41 -2.57 -11.34
C ASP A 33 -11.30 -1.86 -10.31
N ASN A 34 -11.78 -2.60 -9.31
CA ASN A 34 -12.47 -2.03 -8.16
C ASN A 34 -11.52 -1.16 -7.32
N ALA A 35 -10.29 -1.61 -7.08
CA ALA A 35 -9.29 -0.81 -6.37
C ALA A 35 -9.06 0.54 -7.07
N ARG A 36 -8.92 0.55 -8.40
CA ARG A 36 -8.77 1.79 -9.17
C ARG A 36 -9.99 2.70 -9.10
N ARG A 37 -11.21 2.14 -9.07
CA ARG A 37 -12.44 2.93 -8.91
C ARG A 37 -12.44 3.62 -7.54
N LEU A 38 -12.13 2.90 -6.48
CA LEU A 38 -12.02 3.47 -5.12
C LEU A 38 -10.89 4.49 -5.04
N PHE A 39 -9.74 4.15 -5.60
CA PHE A 39 -8.53 4.97 -5.58
C PHE A 39 -8.79 6.36 -6.19
N TRP A 40 -9.41 6.43 -7.37
CA TRP A 40 -9.68 7.72 -8.02
C TRP A 40 -11.01 8.35 -7.66
N GLY A 41 -12.00 7.55 -7.28
CA GLY A 41 -13.36 8.01 -7.02
C GLY A 41 -13.66 8.34 -5.57
N GLU A 42 -12.83 7.89 -4.64
CA GLU A 42 -13.05 8.06 -3.20
C GLU A 42 -11.76 8.50 -2.47
N LEU A 43 -10.61 7.84 -2.70
CA LEU A 43 -9.38 8.16 -1.96
C LEU A 43 -8.71 9.46 -2.45
N TYR A 44 -8.67 9.68 -3.76
CA TYR A 44 -8.08 10.86 -4.41
C TYR A 44 -9.13 11.65 -5.22
N ASP A 45 -10.38 11.65 -4.77
CA ASP A 45 -11.50 12.31 -5.46
C ASP A 45 -11.33 13.84 -5.53
N ALA A 46 -10.78 14.44 -4.48
CA ALA A 46 -10.45 15.86 -4.38
C ALA A 46 -9.13 16.23 -5.05
N GLY A 47 -8.37 15.24 -5.55
CA GLY A 47 -7.01 15.41 -6.03
C GLY A 47 -5.96 15.00 -4.99
N GLY A 48 -4.72 15.41 -5.22
CA GLY A 48 -3.59 15.06 -4.36
C GLY A 48 -2.25 15.43 -4.99
N GLU A 49 -1.19 14.75 -4.55
CA GLU A 49 0.17 14.97 -5.01
C GLU A 49 0.77 13.64 -5.52
N THR A 50 1.47 13.68 -6.65
CA THR A 50 2.15 12.48 -7.18
C THR A 50 3.31 12.05 -6.29
N LEU A 51 3.42 10.74 -6.04
CA LEU A 51 4.40 10.15 -5.12
C LEU A 51 5.83 10.61 -5.40
N TYR A 52 6.29 10.40 -6.64
CA TYR A 52 7.71 10.58 -6.98
C TYR A 52 8.13 12.03 -7.25
N CYS A 53 7.22 12.89 -7.75
CA CYS A 53 7.60 14.24 -8.18
C CYS A 53 6.97 15.36 -7.39
N GLY A 54 5.98 15.06 -6.57
CA GLY A 54 5.28 16.10 -5.87
C GLY A 54 4.39 17.00 -6.73
N VAL A 55 4.01 16.54 -7.92
CA VAL A 55 3.12 17.31 -8.80
C VAL A 55 1.70 17.20 -8.26
N GLU A 56 1.12 18.34 -7.90
CA GLU A 56 -0.28 18.46 -7.49
C GLU A 56 -1.24 18.21 -8.67
N PHE A 57 -2.38 17.62 -8.37
CA PHE A 57 -3.48 17.42 -9.28
C PHE A 57 -4.81 17.61 -8.55
N GLY A 58 -5.83 18.11 -9.25
CA GLY A 58 -7.18 18.29 -8.69
C GLY A 58 -8.13 17.13 -9.03
N SER A 59 -9.42 17.34 -8.80
CA SER A 59 -10.51 16.37 -9.08
C SER A 59 -10.80 16.09 -10.57
N SER A 60 -10.08 16.76 -11.48
CA SER A 60 -10.30 16.62 -12.92
C SER A 60 -9.72 15.33 -13.50
N ARG A 61 -10.01 15.01 -14.77
CA ARG A 61 -9.54 13.79 -15.44
C ARG A 61 -8.02 13.68 -15.32
N GLN A 62 -7.55 12.62 -14.67
CA GLN A 62 -6.16 12.32 -14.31
C GLN A 62 -5.28 11.93 -15.52
N ARG A 63 -5.21 12.80 -16.52
CA ARG A 63 -4.38 12.60 -17.72
C ARG A 63 -2.91 12.70 -17.34
N GLY A 64 -2.11 11.76 -17.84
CA GLY A 64 -0.68 11.69 -17.53
C GLY A 64 -0.35 11.17 -16.13
N LEU A 65 -1.36 10.69 -15.39
CA LEU A 65 -1.18 9.96 -14.15
C LEU A 65 -1.49 8.48 -14.33
N ASN A 66 -0.81 7.66 -13.55
CA ASN A 66 -1.04 6.23 -13.42
C ASN A 66 -1.07 5.86 -11.92
N VAL A 67 -1.57 4.67 -11.61
CA VAL A 67 -1.54 4.11 -10.25
C VAL A 67 -0.26 3.29 -10.12
N GLU A 68 0.61 3.73 -9.24
CA GLU A 68 1.86 3.09 -8.88
C GLU A 68 1.61 1.95 -7.90
N HIS A 69 2.15 0.77 -8.21
CA HIS A 69 2.28 -0.32 -7.25
C HIS A 69 3.67 -0.25 -6.61
N VAL A 70 3.80 0.35 -5.43
CA VAL A 70 5.11 0.59 -4.77
C VAL A 70 5.86 -0.73 -4.56
N PHE A 71 5.19 -1.77 -4.08
CA PHE A 71 5.68 -3.14 -4.18
C PHE A 71 5.31 -3.67 -5.57
N PRO A 72 6.28 -3.92 -6.47
CA PRO A 72 5.98 -4.20 -7.87
C PRO A 72 5.19 -5.50 -8.05
N MET A 73 4.12 -5.46 -8.86
CA MET A 73 3.34 -6.67 -9.15
C MET A 73 4.15 -7.75 -9.88
N SER A 74 5.23 -7.39 -10.58
CA SER A 74 6.13 -8.40 -11.17
C SER A 74 6.88 -9.24 -10.13
N TRP A 75 7.16 -8.68 -8.95
CA TRP A 75 7.75 -9.43 -7.83
C TRP A 75 6.70 -10.37 -7.25
N VAL A 76 5.47 -9.89 -7.07
CA VAL A 76 4.34 -10.71 -6.62
C VAL A 76 4.06 -11.86 -7.59
N THR A 77 4.02 -11.63 -8.91
CA THR A 77 3.81 -12.70 -9.88
C THR A 77 4.89 -13.78 -9.81
N LYS A 78 6.14 -13.38 -9.52
CA LYS A 78 7.27 -14.30 -9.34
C LYS A 78 7.12 -15.11 -8.07
N GLU A 79 6.80 -14.45 -6.95
CA GLU A 79 6.64 -15.08 -5.64
C GLU A 79 5.48 -16.08 -5.62
N LEU A 80 4.35 -15.73 -6.25
CA LEU A 80 3.20 -16.61 -6.36
C LEU A 80 3.34 -17.68 -7.45
N ASN A 81 4.34 -17.57 -8.32
CA ASN A 81 4.56 -18.44 -9.48
C ASN A 81 3.27 -18.71 -10.29
N CYS A 82 2.46 -17.66 -10.54
CA CYS A 82 1.14 -17.78 -11.16
C CYS A 82 1.12 -17.43 -12.67
N GLY A 83 2.28 -17.21 -13.27
CA GLY A 83 2.44 -16.86 -14.69
C GLY A 83 2.52 -15.36 -14.95
N THR A 84 2.04 -14.92 -16.11
CA THR A 84 1.94 -13.50 -16.46
C THR A 84 0.94 -12.79 -15.56
N ARG A 85 1.05 -11.45 -15.41
CA ARG A 85 0.09 -10.65 -14.63
C ARG A 85 -1.37 -10.92 -15.03
N ARG A 86 -1.64 -11.11 -16.33
CA ARG A 86 -2.97 -11.45 -16.84
C ARG A 86 -3.44 -12.84 -16.40
N GLU A 87 -2.55 -13.83 -16.41
CA GLU A 87 -2.86 -15.19 -15.94
C GLU A 87 -3.08 -15.21 -14.43
N CYS A 88 -2.23 -14.51 -13.67
CA CYS A 88 -2.38 -14.36 -12.22
C CYS A 88 -3.74 -13.76 -11.85
N ARG A 89 -4.19 -12.70 -12.53
CA ARG A 89 -5.53 -12.12 -12.32
C ARG A 89 -6.66 -13.11 -12.55
N ARG A 90 -6.52 -13.99 -13.56
CA ARG A 90 -7.55 -14.99 -13.88
C ARG A 90 -7.58 -16.15 -12.89
N ASN A 91 -6.42 -16.57 -12.38
CA ASN A 91 -6.27 -17.87 -11.74
C ASN A 91 -5.91 -17.81 -10.25
N SER A 92 -5.56 -16.63 -9.71
CA SER A 92 -5.09 -16.48 -8.33
C SER A 92 -5.90 -15.42 -7.58
N LYS A 93 -6.81 -15.88 -6.70
CA LYS A 93 -7.52 -15.01 -5.75
C LYS A 93 -6.54 -14.24 -4.86
N ARG A 94 -5.47 -14.91 -4.42
CA ARG A 94 -4.40 -14.29 -3.62
C ARG A 94 -3.74 -13.13 -4.39
N PHE A 95 -3.42 -13.32 -5.67
CA PHE A 95 -2.86 -12.25 -6.49
C PHE A 95 -3.82 -11.05 -6.62
N ASN A 96 -5.11 -11.30 -6.88
CA ASN A 96 -6.09 -10.22 -6.99
C ASN A 96 -6.21 -9.42 -5.69
N HIS A 97 -6.22 -10.11 -4.54
CA HIS A 97 -6.25 -9.46 -3.24
C HIS A 97 -5.02 -8.56 -3.00
N ILE A 98 -3.81 -9.06 -3.31
CA ILE A 98 -2.56 -8.30 -3.18
C ILE A 98 -2.51 -7.10 -4.14
N GLU A 99 -2.95 -7.31 -5.39
CA GLU A 99 -2.91 -6.28 -6.42
C GLU A 99 -3.91 -5.14 -6.14
N ALA A 100 -5.02 -5.46 -5.48
CA ALA A 100 -6.08 -4.54 -5.13
C ALA A 100 -5.84 -3.78 -3.82
N ASP A 101 -4.78 -4.09 -3.06
CA ASP A 101 -4.52 -3.45 -1.77
C ASP A 101 -4.13 -1.98 -1.94
N LEU A 102 -4.99 -1.08 -1.45
CA LEU A 102 -4.81 0.37 -1.53
C LEU A 102 -3.59 0.88 -0.76
N HIS A 103 -3.08 0.15 0.25
CA HIS A 103 -1.85 0.53 0.96
C HIS A 103 -0.61 0.50 0.07
N ASN A 104 -0.72 -0.16 -1.09
CA ASN A 104 0.35 -0.26 -2.08
C ASN A 104 0.13 0.62 -3.33
N LEU A 105 -0.98 1.37 -3.38
CA LEU A 105 -1.36 2.17 -4.55
C LEU A 105 -1.10 3.65 -4.29
N PHE A 106 -0.39 4.31 -5.21
CA PHE A 106 -0.10 5.75 -5.12
C PHE A 106 -0.24 6.44 -6.48
N PRO A 107 -0.55 7.74 -6.54
CA PRO A 107 -0.64 8.45 -7.80
C PRO A 107 0.78 8.75 -8.28
N ALA A 108 1.10 8.46 -9.55
CA ALA A 108 2.40 8.76 -10.13
C ALA A 108 2.24 9.29 -11.55
N ARG A 109 3.19 10.12 -12.02
CA ARG A 109 3.25 10.47 -13.44
C ARG A 109 3.51 9.22 -14.28
N THR A 110 2.85 9.11 -15.43
CA THR A 110 2.95 7.93 -16.31
C THR A 110 4.39 7.64 -16.73
N ASP A 111 5.13 8.65 -17.19
CA ASP A 111 6.52 8.51 -17.66
C ASP A 111 7.47 7.98 -16.58
N ILE A 112 7.26 8.40 -15.34
CA ILE A 112 8.10 7.99 -14.21
C ILE A 112 7.69 6.62 -13.67
N ASN A 113 6.40 6.32 -13.60
CA ASN A 113 5.94 4.96 -13.25
C ASN A 113 6.48 3.94 -14.27
N ASP A 114 6.44 4.27 -15.56
CA ASP A 114 6.96 3.41 -16.62
C ASP A 114 8.48 3.17 -16.47
N ASP A 115 9.27 4.22 -16.25
CA ASP A 115 10.72 4.10 -16.03
C ASP A 115 11.09 3.45 -14.69
N ARG A 116 10.27 3.63 -13.65
CA ARG A 116 10.42 2.99 -12.34
C ARG A 116 10.29 1.47 -12.46
N GLY A 117 9.29 1.01 -13.21
CA GLY A 117 9.05 -0.41 -13.49
C GLY A 117 9.07 -1.29 -12.24
N SER A 118 10.06 -2.19 -12.15
CA SER A 118 10.26 -3.07 -11.00
C SER A 118 11.67 -2.96 -10.40
N PHE A 119 12.27 -1.78 -10.56
CA PHE A 119 13.59 -1.48 -10.06
C PHE A 119 13.56 -1.36 -8.54
N SER A 120 14.67 -1.74 -7.91
CA SER A 120 14.83 -1.60 -6.46
C SER A 120 14.93 -0.12 -6.07
N PHE A 121 14.48 0.23 -4.88
CA PHE A 121 14.74 1.55 -4.32
C PHE A 121 16.14 1.59 -3.71
N GLY A 122 16.86 2.70 -3.89
CA GLY A 122 18.17 2.92 -3.30
C GLY A 122 18.78 4.25 -3.74
N MET A 123 19.92 4.62 -3.15
CA MET A 123 20.61 5.86 -3.50
C MET A 123 21.35 5.72 -4.84
N VAL A 124 21.05 6.58 -5.80
CA VAL A 124 21.61 6.61 -7.15
C VAL A 124 22.68 7.71 -7.23
N LYS A 125 23.93 7.30 -7.47
CA LYS A 125 25.05 8.26 -7.59
C LYS A 125 24.93 9.14 -8.82
N GLY A 126 25.31 10.40 -8.66
CA GLY A 126 25.48 11.39 -9.74
C GLY A 126 24.23 12.22 -10.05
N GLU A 127 23.08 11.89 -9.45
CA GLU A 127 21.84 12.69 -9.50
C GLU A 127 21.48 13.26 -10.89
N ALA A 128 21.58 12.43 -11.92
CA ALA A 128 21.24 12.88 -13.27
C ALA A 128 19.76 13.29 -13.32
N ARG A 129 19.50 14.59 -13.51
CA ARG A 129 18.15 15.20 -13.50
C ARG A 129 17.37 14.93 -14.78
N LYS A 130 17.10 13.65 -15.08
CA LYS A 130 16.41 13.20 -16.29
C LYS A 130 14.98 13.76 -16.39
N TYR A 131 14.33 14.05 -15.26
CA TYR A 131 12.93 14.49 -15.21
C TYR A 131 12.77 15.96 -14.80
N GLY A 132 13.78 16.80 -15.10
CA GLY A 132 13.74 18.23 -14.83
C GLY A 132 13.72 18.53 -13.34
N SER A 133 12.66 19.20 -12.86
CA SER A 133 12.49 19.57 -11.45
C SER A 133 12.04 18.40 -10.55
N CYS A 134 11.70 17.24 -11.12
CA CYS A 134 11.36 16.07 -10.34
C CYS A 134 12.64 15.40 -9.81
N ASP A 135 12.76 15.34 -8.48
CA ASP A 135 13.83 14.70 -7.72
C ASP A 135 13.65 13.18 -7.71
N PHE A 136 13.81 12.59 -8.89
CA PHE A 136 13.71 11.15 -9.11
C PHE A 136 14.82 10.72 -10.06
N GLU A 137 15.65 9.78 -9.62
CA GLU A 137 16.79 9.30 -10.37
C GLU A 137 16.61 7.84 -10.76
N VAL A 138 17.11 7.46 -11.94
CA VAL A 138 17.04 6.09 -12.44
C VAL A 138 18.42 5.64 -12.93
N ASP A 139 18.95 4.57 -12.32
CA ASP A 139 20.08 3.81 -12.86
C ASP A 139 19.53 2.58 -13.59
N PHE A 140 19.28 2.70 -14.89
CA PHE A 140 18.81 1.60 -15.74
C PHE A 140 19.79 0.42 -15.80
N LYS A 141 21.09 0.68 -15.64
CA LYS A 141 22.12 -0.37 -15.68
C LYS A 141 22.06 -1.22 -14.41
N ARG A 142 21.88 -0.58 -13.25
CA ARG A 142 21.73 -1.26 -11.95
C ARG A 142 20.30 -1.67 -11.62
N ARG A 143 19.32 -1.24 -12.42
CA ARG A 143 17.88 -1.43 -12.15
C ARG A 143 17.51 -0.94 -10.75
N GLN A 144 17.91 0.29 -10.47
CA GLN A 144 17.67 0.97 -9.19
C GLN A 144 17.14 2.38 -9.43
N VAL A 145 16.26 2.84 -8.55
CA VAL A 145 15.73 4.21 -8.55
C VAL A 145 15.92 4.87 -7.19
N GLU A 146 16.21 6.16 -7.21
CA GLU A 146 16.20 7.00 -6.01
C GLU A 146 14.95 7.89 -6.05
N PRO A 147 14.04 7.77 -5.07
CA PRO A 147 12.90 8.66 -4.97
C PRO A 147 13.24 9.92 -4.17
N ARG A 148 12.48 10.99 -4.41
CA ARG A 148 12.56 12.24 -3.64
C ARG A 148 12.48 11.97 -2.13
N PRO A 149 13.22 12.72 -1.29
CA PRO A 149 13.23 12.53 0.16
C PRO A 149 11.83 12.45 0.79
N ALA A 150 10.90 13.30 0.36
CA ALA A 150 9.53 13.34 0.88
C ALA A 150 8.75 12.03 0.67
N ALA A 151 9.05 11.25 -0.38
CA ALA A 151 8.35 10.01 -0.70
C ALA A 151 8.91 8.78 0.02
N ARG A 152 10.13 8.85 0.56
CA ARG A 152 10.87 7.69 1.09
C ARG A 152 10.14 7.03 2.26
N GLY A 153 9.48 7.83 3.11
CA GLY A 153 8.73 7.31 4.25
C GLY A 153 7.51 6.49 3.83
N ASP A 154 6.72 7.00 2.88
CA ASP A 154 5.55 6.28 2.35
C ASP A 154 5.97 5.00 1.62
N ILE A 155 7.03 5.09 0.80
CA ILE A 155 7.58 3.94 0.09
C ILE A 155 8.03 2.85 1.06
N ALA A 156 8.80 3.22 2.09
CA ALA A 156 9.28 2.26 3.08
C ALA A 156 8.11 1.59 3.80
N ARG A 157 7.10 2.36 4.24
CA ARG A 157 5.92 1.80 4.91
C ARG A 157 5.14 0.85 4.01
N ALA A 158 4.89 1.23 2.76
CA ALA A 158 4.19 0.36 1.81
C ALA A 158 5.00 -0.93 1.55
N MET A 159 6.30 -0.84 1.33
CA MET A 159 7.17 -2.00 1.11
C MET A 159 7.16 -2.96 2.31
N PHE A 160 7.36 -2.44 3.53
CA PHE A 160 7.33 -3.25 4.76
C PHE A 160 5.94 -3.82 5.05
N TYR A 161 4.88 -3.03 4.85
CA TYR A 161 3.50 -3.51 5.00
C TYR A 161 3.21 -4.67 4.06
N MET A 162 3.57 -4.56 2.78
CA MET A 162 3.34 -5.62 1.79
C MET A 162 4.16 -6.88 2.11
N ALA A 163 5.40 -6.70 2.59
CA ALA A 163 6.25 -7.79 3.02
C ALA A 163 5.68 -8.54 4.22
N ASP A 164 5.28 -7.82 5.27
CA ASP A 164 4.71 -8.39 6.49
C ASP A 164 3.34 -9.04 6.25
N THR A 165 2.40 -8.28 5.66
CA THR A 165 1.02 -8.70 5.43
C THR A 165 0.91 -9.94 4.55
N TYR A 166 1.78 -10.06 3.55
CA TYR A 166 1.73 -11.16 2.58
C TYR A 166 2.90 -12.15 2.70
N GLY A 167 3.74 -12.01 3.73
CA GLY A 167 4.87 -12.92 3.98
C GLY A 167 5.89 -12.93 2.85
N PHE A 168 6.17 -11.77 2.25
CA PHE A 168 7.21 -11.62 1.23
C PHE A 168 8.54 -11.22 1.85
N THR A 169 9.64 -11.65 1.22
CA THR A 169 10.99 -11.19 1.57
C THR A 169 11.37 -10.01 0.70
N ILE A 170 11.95 -8.96 1.30
CA ILE A 170 12.47 -7.76 0.63
C ILE A 170 13.99 -7.73 0.61
#